data_AF-A0A6N8UV78-F1
#
_entry.id   AF-A0A6N8UV78-F1
#
_cell.length_a   1.000
_cell.length_b   1.000
_cell.length_c   1.000
_cell.angle_alpha   90.00
_cell.angle_beta   90.00
_cell.angle_gamma   90.00
#
_symmetry.space_group_name_H-M   'P 1'
#
loop_
_entity.id
_entity.type
_entity.pdbx_description
1 polymer ?
#
loop_
_entity_poly.entity_id
_entity_poly.type
_entity_poly.pdbx_seq_one_letter_code
_entity_poly.pdbx_strand_id
1 'polypeptide(L)'
;DAGDGRAAIVGDGGIYRGTDLVKAVALGADAVGVGRLLGLGMGAGGSAGVVRMLELLEDEVQTCLGLMGMTSLADVDRSMLRSAPLVTEPGLLSAFPLIDVPEPQY
;
A
#
# COMPACT_ATOMS: atom_id res chain seq x y z
N ASP A 1 4.19 14.49 -13.83
CA ASP A 1 2.94 13.74 -13.92
C ASP A 1 3.12 12.68 -15.00
N ALA A 2 2.75 11.43 -14.71
CA ALA A 2 2.94 10.35 -15.68
C ALA A 2 1.78 10.37 -16.68
N GLY A 3 1.87 11.26 -17.68
CA GLY A 3 1.16 11.10 -18.93
C GLY A 3 -0.10 11.92 -19.16
N ASP A 4 -0.31 13.09 -18.53
CA ASP A 4 -1.45 13.99 -18.83
C ASP A 4 -2.84 13.29 -18.87
N GLY A 5 -3.03 12.22 -18.09
CA GLY A 5 -4.26 11.41 -18.11
C GLY A 5 -4.44 10.52 -19.36
N ARG A 6 -3.37 10.25 -20.12
CA ARG A 6 -3.42 9.44 -21.36
C ARG A 6 -3.36 7.93 -21.13
N ALA A 7 -3.05 7.49 -19.91
CA ALA A 7 -3.03 6.09 -19.53
C ALA A 7 -3.36 5.94 -18.05
N ALA A 8 -4.02 4.84 -17.69
CA ALA A 8 -4.24 4.48 -16.30
C ALA A 8 -2.95 3.99 -15.64
N ILE A 9 -2.65 4.50 -14.45
CA ILE A 9 -1.48 4.17 -13.65
C ILE A 9 -1.90 3.21 -12.54
N VAL A 10 -1.37 1.98 -12.58
CA VAL A 10 -1.57 1.00 -11.53
C VAL A 10 -0.29 0.87 -10.71
N GLY A 11 -0.37 1.11 -9.40
CA GLY A 11 0.73 0.91 -8.46
C GLY A 11 0.61 -0.42 -7.71
N ASP A 12 1.70 -1.17 -7.54
CA ASP A 12 1.78 -2.38 -6.70
C ASP A 12 3.20 -2.50 -6.16
N GLY A 13 3.41 -3.41 -5.20
CA GLY A 13 4.69 -3.67 -4.56
C GLY A 13 4.67 -3.25 -3.09
N GLY A 14 4.40 -4.21 -2.21
CA GLY A 14 4.53 -4.02 -0.76
C GLY A 14 3.39 -3.24 -0.09
N ILE A 15 2.17 -3.32 -0.61
CA ILE A 15 0.97 -2.74 -0.02
C ILE A 15 0.48 -3.63 1.14
N TYR A 16 0.56 -3.13 2.38
CA TYR A 16 0.04 -3.85 3.55
C TYR A 16 -0.82 -3.01 4.49
N ARG A 17 -0.83 -1.69 4.32
CA ARG A 17 -1.60 -0.74 5.14
C ARG A 17 -2.45 0.17 4.27
N GLY A 18 -3.56 0.66 4.82
CA GLY A 18 -4.38 1.70 4.21
C GLY A 18 -3.56 2.95 3.85
N THR A 19 -2.58 3.32 4.68
CA THR A 19 -1.69 4.46 4.37
C THR A 19 -0.78 4.21 3.16
N ASP A 20 -0.50 2.96 2.78
CA ASP A 20 0.25 2.67 1.55
C ASP A 20 -0.62 2.95 0.32
N LEU A 21 -1.91 2.62 0.38
CA LEU A 21 -2.89 2.95 -0.67
C LEU A 21 -3.03 4.47 -0.81
N VAL A 22 -3.18 5.19 0.31
CA VAL A 22 -3.28 6.66 0.31
C VAL A 22 -2.04 7.30 -0.30
N LYS A 23 -0.83 6.82 0.02
CA LYS A 23 0.41 7.32 -0.59
C LYS A 23 0.48 7.02 -2.09
N ALA A 24 0.05 5.84 -2.54
CA ALA A 24 0.02 5.51 -3.95
C ALA A 24 -0.93 6.43 -4.73
N VAL A 25 -2.13 6.69 -4.20
CA VAL A 25 -3.08 7.66 -4.77
C VAL A 25 -2.50 9.07 -4.76
N ALA A 26 -1.89 9.51 -3.65
CA ALA A 26 -1.21 10.80 -3.57
C ALA A 26 -0.09 10.95 -4.62
N LEU A 27 0.56 9.85 -4.99
CA LEU A 27 1.57 9.81 -6.06
C LEU A 27 0.97 9.78 -7.47
N GLY A 28 -0.35 9.64 -7.61
CA GLY A 28 -1.07 9.66 -8.89
C GLY A 28 -1.41 8.26 -9.43
N ALA A 29 -1.54 7.25 -8.57
CA ALA A 29 -2.07 5.95 -9.00
C ALA A 29 -3.60 6.00 -9.16
N ASP A 30 -4.11 5.52 -10.29
CA ASP A 30 -5.54 5.33 -10.56
C ASP A 30 -6.07 4.04 -9.92
N ALA A 31 -5.21 3.04 -9.73
CA ALA A 31 -5.52 1.81 -9.02
C ALA A 31 -4.30 1.27 -8.27
N VAL A 32 -4.56 0.49 -7.22
CA VAL A 32 -3.52 -0.13 -6.39
C VAL A 32 -3.71 -1.64 -6.37
N GLY A 33 -2.69 -2.38 -6.80
CA GLY A 33 -2.63 -3.83 -6.72
C GLY A 33 -2.28 -4.30 -5.30
N VAL A 34 -2.87 -5.44 -4.90
CA VAL A 34 -2.56 -6.10 -3.63
C VAL A 34 -2.22 -7.56 -3.94
N GLY A 35 -0.96 -7.95 -3.73
CA GLY A 35 -0.49 -9.31 -3.99
C GLY A 35 -0.47 -10.18 -2.73
N ARG A 36 0.70 -10.23 -2.06
CA ARG A 36 0.97 -11.14 -0.94
C ARG A 36 -0.08 -11.08 0.18
N LEU A 37 -0.60 -9.88 0.46
CA LEU A 37 -1.60 -9.70 1.52
C LEU A 37 -2.92 -10.46 1.24
N LEU A 38 -3.35 -10.59 -0.03
CA LEU A 38 -4.48 -11.46 -0.39
C LEU A 38 -4.19 -12.92 -0.05
N GLY A 39 -2.98 -13.40 -0.34
CA GLY A 39 -2.54 -14.75 0.02
C GLY A 39 -2.51 -14.98 1.54
N LEU A 40 -2.08 -13.97 2.31
CA LEU A 40 -2.12 -14.01 3.77
C LEU A 40 -3.56 -14.08 4.30
N GLY A 41 -4.47 -13.25 3.77
CA GLY A 41 -5.88 -13.31 4.14
C GLY A 41 -6.52 -14.66 3.82
N MET A 42 -6.20 -15.21 2.64
CA MET A 42 -6.66 -16.53 2.22
C MET A 42 -6.11 -17.64 3.12
N GLY A 43 -4.85 -17.59 3.51
CA GLY A 43 -4.24 -18.55 4.43
C GLY A 43 -4.81 -18.47 5.85
N ALA A 44 -5.15 -17.26 6.32
CA ALA A 44 -5.64 -17.02 7.67
C ALA A 44 -7.10 -17.45 7.89
N GLY A 45 -7.96 -17.30 6.87
CA GLY A 45 -9.39 -17.53 7.03
C GLY A 45 -10.13 -17.87 5.73
N GLY A 46 -9.43 -18.35 4.70
CA GLY A 46 -10.03 -18.58 3.39
C GLY A 46 -10.60 -17.30 2.78
N SER A 47 -11.71 -17.44 2.06
CA SER A 47 -12.41 -16.29 1.46
C SER A 47 -12.88 -15.27 2.50
N ALA A 48 -13.36 -15.71 3.67
CA ALA A 48 -13.77 -14.83 4.76
C ALA A 48 -12.58 -14.02 5.30
N GLY A 49 -11.40 -14.63 5.36
CA GLY A 49 -10.16 -13.94 5.72
C GLY A 49 -9.75 -12.86 4.70
N VAL A 50 -9.94 -13.12 3.41
CA VAL A 50 -9.72 -12.11 2.34
C VAL A 50 -10.69 -10.93 2.48
N VAL A 51 -11.98 -11.20 2.66
CA VAL A 51 -12.99 -10.14 2.85
C VAL A 51 -12.65 -9.31 4.07
N ARG A 52 -12.35 -9.95 5.21
CA ARG A 52 -11.97 -9.23 6.44
C ARG A 52 -10.72 -8.38 6.25
N MET A 53 -9.74 -8.87 5.49
CA MET A 53 -8.53 -8.13 5.18
C MET A 53 -8.81 -6.89 4.31
N LEU A 54 -9.73 -6.97 3.35
CA LEU A 54 -10.15 -5.81 2.55
C LEU A 54 -10.92 -4.78 3.39
N GLU A 55 -11.83 -5.22 4.27
CA GLU A 55 -12.53 -4.33 5.23
C GLU A 55 -11.54 -3.57 6.11
N LEU A 56 -10.52 -4.25 6.63
CA LEU A 56 -9.49 -3.61 7.46
C LEU A 56 -8.69 -2.57 6.68
N LEU A 57 -8.37 -2.82 5.41
CA LEU A 57 -7.71 -1.81 4.57
C LEU A 57 -8.62 -0.60 4.33
N GLU A 58 -9.92 -0.83 4.12
CA GLU A 58 -10.90 0.26 3.99
C GLU A 58 -10.97 1.10 5.26
N ASP A 59 -11.10 0.47 6.44
CA ASP A 59 -11.12 1.14 7.74
C ASP A 59 -9.83 1.97 7.97
N GLU A 60 -8.67 1.42 7.62
CA GLU A 60 -7.38 2.13 7.71
C GLU A 60 -7.31 3.34 6.76
N VAL A 61 -7.85 3.24 5.53
CA VAL A 61 -7.94 4.37 4.59
C VAL A 61 -8.86 5.46 5.15
N GLN A 62 -10.06 5.09 5.61
CA GLN A 62 -11.02 6.04 6.18
C GLN A 62 -10.43 6.75 7.40
N THR A 63 -9.76 6.01 8.28
CA THR A 63 -9.06 6.57 9.44
C THR A 63 -7.98 7.55 9.00
N CYS A 64 -7.17 7.20 7.99
CA CYS A 64 -6.12 8.09 7.48
C CYS A 64 -6.70 9.38 6.91
N LEU A 65 -7.76 9.31 6.10
CA LEU A 65 -8.42 10.49 5.55
C LEU A 65 -8.99 11.38 6.65
N GLY A 66 -9.69 10.79 7.64
CA GLY A 66 -10.24 11.52 8.77
C GLY A 66 -9.17 12.26 9.58
N LEU A 67 -8.01 11.63 9.79
CA LEU A 67 -6.87 12.26 10.48
C LEU A 67 -6.20 13.38 9.66
N MET A 68 -6.26 13.30 8.33
CA MET A 68 -5.79 14.36 7.44
C MET A 68 -6.83 15.47 7.21
N GLY A 69 -8.04 15.32 7.75
CA GLY A 69 -9.15 16.25 7.52
C GLY A 69 -9.74 16.17 6.11
N MET A 70 -9.60 15.03 5.44
CA MET A 70 -10.09 14.78 4.09
C MET A 70 -11.34 13.91 4.12
N THR A 71 -12.18 14.06 3.10
CA THR A 71 -13.45 13.31 2.99
C THR A 71 -13.44 12.30 1.85
N SER A 72 -12.47 12.41 0.95
CA SER A 72 -12.33 11.56 -0.22
C SER A 72 -10.87 11.33 -0.57
N LEU A 73 -10.57 10.20 -1.21
CA LEU A 73 -9.29 9.96 -1.85
C LEU A 73 -8.99 10.96 -2.98
N ALA A 74 -10.03 11.58 -3.56
CA ALA A 74 -9.86 12.63 -4.57
C ALA A 74 -9.27 13.94 -4.00
N ASP A 75 -9.36 14.14 -2.68
CA ASP A 75 -8.77 15.30 -2.00
C ASP A 75 -7.26 15.11 -1.73
N VAL A 76 -6.75 13.89 -1.94
CA VAL A 76 -5.37 13.52 -1.62
C VAL A 76 -4.45 13.84 -2.79
N ASP A 77 -3.37 14.58 -2.51
CA ASP A 77 -2.36 14.94 -3.51
C ASP A 77 -0.92 14.84 -2.96
N ARG A 78 0.04 15.12 -3.84
CA ARG A 78 1.48 15.07 -3.52
C ARG A 78 1.91 16.03 -2.41
N SER A 79 1.17 17.10 -2.12
CA SER A 79 1.52 18.06 -1.06
C SER A 79 1.44 17.44 0.34
N MET A 80 0.68 16.37 0.49
CA MET A 80 0.53 15.61 1.74
C MET A 80 1.68 14.63 1.98
N LEU A 81 2.57 14.44 1.00
CA LEU A 81 3.70 13.52 1.10
C LEU A 81 4.97 14.24 1.58
N ARG A 82 5.78 13.51 2.35
CA ARG A 82 7.11 13.95 2.77
C ARG A 82 8.12 12.83 2.58
N SER A 83 9.33 13.20 2.17
CA SER A 83 10.46 12.27 2.19
C SER A 83 10.75 11.87 3.64
N ALA A 84 10.98 10.58 3.85
CA ALA A 84 11.33 10.01 5.14
C ALA A 84 12.52 9.06 4.96
N PRO A 85 13.45 9.02 5.93
CA PRO A 85 14.51 8.02 5.93
C PRO A 85 13.91 6.62 6.17
N LEU A 86 14.62 5.58 5.72
CA LEU A 86 14.30 4.20 6.10
C LEU A 86 14.46 4.06 7.62
N VAL A 87 13.44 3.52 8.28
CA VAL A 87 13.45 3.33 9.74
C VAL A 87 13.68 1.87 10.16
N THR A 88 13.67 0.95 9.20
CA THR A 88 13.91 -0.49 9.39
C THR A 88 14.63 -1.07 8.18
N GLU A 89 15.43 -2.11 8.41
CA GLU A 89 15.99 -2.91 7.33
C GLU A 89 14.89 -3.64 6.54
N PRO A 90 15.07 -3.84 5.21
CA PRO A 90 14.16 -4.65 4.42
C PRO A 90 14.06 -6.09 4.95
N GLY A 91 12.86 -6.66 4.92
CA GLY A 91 12.57 -8.03 5.36
C GLY A 91 11.69 -8.78 4.37
N LEU A 92 11.20 -9.98 4.76
CA LEU A 92 10.38 -10.85 3.89
C LEU A 92 9.12 -10.18 3.31
N LEU A 93 8.61 -9.16 3.99
CA LEU A 93 7.43 -8.43 3.56
C LEU A 93 7.75 -7.19 2.72
N SER A 94 9.02 -6.79 2.60
CA SER A 94 9.41 -5.60 1.82
C SER A 94 9.01 -5.71 0.35
N ALA A 95 8.75 -4.55 -0.27
CA ALA A 95 8.43 -4.45 -1.69
C ALA A 95 9.61 -4.86 -2.59
N PHE A 96 10.83 -4.65 -2.10
CA PHE A 96 12.05 -4.95 -2.83
C PHE A 96 12.62 -6.31 -2.43
N PRO A 97 13.10 -7.11 -3.40
CA PRO A 97 13.74 -8.37 -3.09
C PRO A 97 15.00 -8.13 -2.26
N LEU A 98 15.24 -9.03 -1.31
CA LEU A 98 16.42 -9.07 -0.45
C LEU A 98 17.64 -9.59 -1.22
N ILE A 99 18.03 -8.89 -2.31
CA ILE A 99 19.09 -9.34 -3.23
C ILE A 99 20.47 -9.32 -2.55
N ASP A 100 20.68 -8.43 -1.58
CA ASP A 100 21.97 -8.22 -0.91
C ASP A 100 22.01 -8.75 0.53
N VAL A 101 21.01 -9.53 0.96
CA VAL A 101 21.03 -10.10 2.31
C VAL A 101 21.93 -11.34 2.29
N PRO A 102 22.95 -11.44 3.17
CA PRO A 102 23.78 -12.63 3.26
C PRO A 102 22.90 -13.87 3.41
N GLU A 103 23.28 -14.98 2.75
CA GLU A 103 22.51 -16.20 2.88
C GLU A 103 22.26 -16.52 4.36
N PRO A 104 21.00 -16.77 4.75
CA PRO A 104 20.70 -17.08 6.12
C PRO A 104 21.49 -18.32 6.54
N GLN A 105 22.25 -18.19 7.62
CA GLN A 105 22.98 -19.29 8.25
C GLN A 105 21.97 -20.16 9.00
N TYR A 106 21.33 -21.09 8.29
CA TYR A 106 20.62 -22.22 8.90
C TYR A 106 21.21 -23.54 8.42
#